data_AF-A0A173UQU1-F1
#
_entry.id   AF-A0A173UQU1-F1
#
_cell.length_a   1.000
_cell.length_b   1.000
_cell.length_c   1.000
_cell.angle_alpha   90.00
_cell.angle_beta   90.00
_cell.angle_gamma   90.00
#
_symmetry.space_group_name_H-M   'P 1'
#
loop_
_entity.id
_entity.type
_entity.pdbx_description
1 polymer ?
#
loop_
_entity_poly.entity_id
_entity_poly.type
_entity_poly.pdbx_seq_one_letter_code
_entity_poly.pdbx_strand_id
1 'polypeptide(L)'
;MVEDYRIKFHTGRAELTGQYTVNRRGNTKAITKYIERYVTPLGEFLPEIWREEAKEEIKAAGEIELLEQVKEHCRNHCAWLKKENELEDYAISCVCNRSYRAWKDFEYEETIIWM
;
A
#
# COMPACT_ATOMS: atom_id res chain seq x y z
N MET A 1 1.50 15.59 -1.43
CA MET A 1 0.21 15.38 -2.12
C MET A 1 -0.08 13.89 -2.09
N VAL A 2 -1.35 13.49 -2.04
CA VAL A 2 -1.76 12.08 -1.95
C VAL A 2 -1.20 11.24 -3.10
N GLU A 3 -1.06 11.82 -4.31
CA GLU A 3 -0.48 11.13 -5.47
C GLU A 3 1.02 10.79 -5.33
N ASP A 4 1.73 11.45 -4.42
CA ASP A 4 3.16 11.19 -4.17
C ASP A 4 3.39 9.84 -3.47
N TYR A 5 2.35 9.27 -2.85
CA TYR A 5 2.36 7.95 -2.24
C TYR A 5 2.00 6.82 -3.21
N ARG A 6 1.75 7.12 -4.49
CA ARG A 6 1.44 6.09 -5.48
C ARG A 6 2.59 5.08 -5.62
N ILE A 7 2.24 3.80 -5.58
CA ILE A 7 3.20 2.71 -5.76
C ILE A 7 3.54 2.59 -7.24
N LYS A 8 4.82 2.76 -7.60
CA LYS A 8 5.30 2.52 -8.97
C LYS A 8 5.54 1.04 -9.23
N PHE A 9 6.23 0.39 -8.29
CA PHE A 9 6.50 -1.05 -8.32
C PHE A 9 6.91 -1.54 -6.94
N HIS A 10 6.74 -2.85 -6.75
CA HIS A 10 7.14 -3.57 -5.55
C HIS A 10 8.59 -4.03 -5.72
N THR A 11 9.41 -3.84 -4.69
CA THR A 11 10.79 -4.35 -4.64
C THR A 11 10.93 -5.33 -3.48
N GLY A 12 11.58 -6.46 -3.73
CA GLY A 12 11.84 -7.46 -2.70
C GLY A 12 13.32 -7.75 -2.57
N ARG A 13 13.87 -7.73 -1.35
CA ARG A 13 15.25 -8.15 -1.09
C ARG A 13 15.31 -9.11 0.08
N ALA A 14 16.20 -10.08 -0.03
CA ALA A 14 16.56 -10.94 1.09
C ALA A 14 17.54 -10.18 1.99
N GLU A 15 17.11 -9.80 3.18
CA GLU A 15 17.94 -9.11 4.16
C GLU A 15 18.41 -10.10 5.24
N LEU A 16 19.64 -9.92 5.69
CA LEU A 16 20.25 -10.74 6.75
C LEU A 16 19.60 -10.39 8.09
N THR A 17 19.11 -11.38 8.82
CA THR A 17 18.47 -11.15 10.14
C THR A 17 19.49 -11.05 11.28
N GLY A 18 20.78 -11.20 10.99
CA GLY A 18 21.85 -11.30 11.99
C GLY A 18 21.89 -12.63 12.76
N GLN A 19 20.90 -13.50 12.55
CA GLN A 19 20.85 -14.85 13.13
C GLN A 19 21.52 -15.87 12.20
N TYR A 20 22.07 -16.91 12.80
CA TYR A 20 22.80 -17.96 12.09
C TYR A 20 22.29 -19.33 12.50
N THR A 21 22.14 -20.24 11.55
CA THR A 21 21.80 -21.65 11.79
C THR A 21 22.98 -22.54 11.43
N VAL A 22 23.20 -23.59 12.23
CA VAL A 22 24.19 -24.62 11.94
C VAL A 22 23.50 -25.73 11.18
N ASN A 23 23.94 -26.01 9.95
CA ASN A 23 23.42 -27.11 9.17
C ASN A 23 23.86 -28.45 9.77
N ARG A 24 23.20 -29.55 9.37
CA ARG A 24 23.58 -30.92 9.78
C ARG A 24 25.05 -31.30 9.52
N ARG A 25 25.74 -30.58 8.63
CA ARG A 25 27.16 -30.76 8.30
C ARG A 25 28.12 -29.87 9.12
N GLY A 26 27.62 -29.13 10.11
CA GLY A 26 28.43 -28.22 10.96
C GLY A 26 28.68 -26.83 10.35
N ASN A 27 28.20 -26.56 9.13
CA ASN A 27 28.39 -25.25 8.49
C ASN A 27 27.37 -24.22 8.96
N THR A 28 27.84 -23.05 9.34
CA THR A 28 27.03 -21.90 9.73
C THR A 28 26.44 -21.20 8.48
N LYS A 29 25.13 -20.99 8.44
CA LYS A 29 24.44 -20.20 7.41
C LYS A 29 23.69 -19.05 8.06
N ALA A 30 23.82 -17.85 7.49
CA ALA A 30 23.00 -16.73 7.90
C ALA A 30 21.53 -16.99 7.52
N ILE A 31 20.62 -16.69 8.46
CA ILE A 31 19.20 -16.65 8.17
C ILE A 31 18.92 -15.35 7.44
N THR A 32 18.26 -15.46 6.29
CA THR A 32 17.78 -14.33 5.51
C THR A 32 16.26 -14.28 5.57
N LYS A 33 15.69 -13.09 5.72
CA LYS A 33 14.24 -12.86 5.60
C LYS A 33 13.98 -12.06 4.34
N TYR A 34 12.97 -12.46 3.58
CA TYR A 34 12.50 -11.65 2.46
C TYR A 34 11.75 -10.43 3.01
N ILE A 35 12.15 -9.26 2.56
CA ILE A 35 11.54 -7.98 2.91
C ILE A 35 11.05 -7.32 1.64
N GLU A 36 9.75 -7.05 1.60
CA GLU A 36 9.10 -6.29 0.53
C GLU A 36 9.10 -4.81 0.87
N ARG A 37 9.34 -3.98 -0.14
CA ARG A 37 9.39 -2.52 -0.07
C ARG A 37 8.60 -1.94 -1.24
N TYR A 38 7.86 -0.86 -0.99
CA TYR A 38 7.10 -0.14 -1.99
C TYR A 38 7.88 1.08 -2.46
N VAL A 39 8.08 1.19 -3.76
CA VAL A 39 8.77 2.33 -4.36
C VAL A 39 7.73 3.36 -4.78
N THR A 40 7.73 4.50 -4.12
CA THR A 40 6.89 5.66 -4.41
C THR A 40 7.73 6.82 -4.95
N PRO A 41 7.12 7.87 -5.52
CA PRO A 41 7.81 9.13 -5.82
C PRO A 41 8.66 9.69 -4.68
N LEU A 42 8.25 9.51 -3.42
CA LEU A 42 8.95 10.03 -2.24
C LEU A 42 10.14 9.18 -1.79
N GLY A 43 10.17 7.89 -2.15
CA GLY A 43 11.24 6.98 -1.75
C GLY A 43 10.77 5.54 -1.62
N GLU A 44 11.54 4.75 -0.88
CA GLU A 44 11.22 3.36 -0.59
C GLU A 44 10.65 3.22 0.82
N PHE A 45 9.48 2.60 0.94
CA PHE A 45 8.79 2.40 2.20
C PHE A 45 8.58 0.92 2.48
N LEU A 46 8.54 0.55 3.77
CA LEU A 46 7.97 -0.74 4.17
C LEU A 46 6.44 -0.68 4.04
N PRO A 47 5.77 -1.79 3.72
CA PRO A 47 4.31 -1.82 3.54
C PRO A 47 3.52 -1.23 4.71
N GLU A 48 3.93 -1.55 5.95
CA GLU A 48 3.28 -1.04 7.17
C GLU A 48 3.43 0.48 7.31
N ILE A 49 4.65 0.98 7.13
CA ILE A 49 4.96 2.42 7.21
C ILE A 49 4.24 3.19 6.09
N TRP A 50 4.26 2.66 4.86
CA TRP A 50 3.59 3.27 3.72
C TRP A 50 2.10 3.44 3.98
N ARG A 51 1.44 2.44 4.57
CA ARG A 51 0.01 2.48 4.87
C ARG A 51 -0.31 3.61 5.85
N GLU A 52 0.47 3.74 6.92
CA GLU A 52 0.26 4.77 7.94
C GLU A 52 0.45 6.17 7.35
N GLU A 53 1.58 6.41 6.69
CA GLU A 53 1.92 7.71 6.07
C GLU A 53 0.91 8.11 4.98
N ALA A 54 0.54 7.18 4.09
CA ALA A 54 -0.42 7.46 3.02
C ALA A 54 -1.81 7.78 3.60
N LYS A 55 -2.22 7.09 4.67
CA LYS A 55 -3.50 7.34 5.34
C LYS A 55 -3.51 8.69 6.06
N GLU A 56 -2.40 9.08 6.66
CA GLU A 56 -2.25 10.41 7.26
C GLU A 56 -2.34 11.53 6.23
N GLU A 57 -1.71 11.36 5.06
CA GLU A 57 -1.81 12.34 3.96
C GLU A 57 -3.23 12.44 3.40
N ILE A 58 -3.92 11.30 3.20
CA ILE A 58 -5.34 11.28 2.78
C ILE A 58 -6.22 12.02 3.79
N LYS A 59 -5.94 11.85 5.09
CA LYS A 59 -6.62 12.57 6.16
C LYS A 59 -6.31 14.08 6.13
N ALA A 60 -5.06 14.45 5.89
CA ALA A 60 -4.66 15.85 5.75
C ALA A 60 -5.31 16.52 4.53
N ALA A 61 -5.50 15.78 3.45
CA ALA A 61 -6.20 16.22 2.24
C ALA A 61 -7.73 16.28 2.39
N GLY A 62 -8.30 15.76 3.49
CA GLY A 62 -9.75 15.71 3.71
C GLY A 62 -10.47 14.60 2.92
N GLU A 63 -9.73 13.64 2.36
CA GLU A 63 -10.25 12.60 1.46
C GLU A 63 -10.61 11.29 2.18
N ILE A 64 -10.87 11.34 3.48
CA ILE A 64 -11.22 10.13 4.27
C ILE A 64 -12.53 9.52 3.78
N GLU A 65 -13.53 10.34 3.46
CA GLU A 65 -14.82 9.86 2.97
C GLU A 65 -14.67 9.14 1.63
N LEU A 66 -13.81 9.68 0.74
CA LEU A 66 -13.45 9.04 -0.52
C LEU A 66 -12.77 7.69 -0.28
N LEU A 67 -11.85 7.60 0.68
CA LEU A 67 -11.20 6.34 1.02
C LEU A 67 -12.21 5.28 1.48
N GLU A 68 -13.21 5.64 2.30
CA GLU A 68 -14.23 4.69 2.76
C GLU A 68 -15.16 4.23 1.62
N GLN A 69 -15.55 5.13 0.72
CA GLN A 69 -16.32 4.77 -0.47
C GLN A 69 -15.53 3.81 -1.39
N VAL A 70 -14.25 4.10 -1.62
CA VAL A 70 -13.35 3.22 -2.38
C VAL A 70 -13.22 1.87 -1.67
N LYS A 71 -13.13 1.86 -0.34
CA LYS A 71 -13.05 0.64 0.49
C LYS A 71 -14.30 -0.23 0.32
N GLU A 72 -15.49 0.37 0.38
CA GLU A 72 -16.76 -0.33 0.17
C GLU A 72 -16.90 -0.87 -1.26
N HIS A 73 -16.52 -0.06 -2.25
CA HIS A 73 -16.50 -0.52 -3.64
C HIS A 73 -15.56 -1.71 -3.82
N CYS A 74 -14.37 -1.67 -3.23
CA CYS A 74 -13.42 -2.78 -3.25
C CYS A 74 -13.97 -4.03 -2.55
N ARG A 75 -14.68 -3.90 -1.42
CA ARG A 75 -15.33 -5.03 -0.73
C ARG A 75 -16.34 -5.75 -1.62
N ASN A 76 -17.11 -4.99 -2.40
CA ASN A 76 -18.18 -5.54 -3.23
C ASN A 76 -17.65 -6.12 -4.56
N HIS A 77 -16.59 -5.54 -5.14
CA HIS A 77 -16.11 -5.90 -6.49
C HIS A 77 -14.80 -6.72 -6.49
N CYS A 78 -14.02 -6.71 -5.42
CA CYS A 78 -12.73 -7.41 -5.34
C CYS A 78 -12.83 -8.68 -4.49
N ALA A 79 -13.38 -9.76 -5.05
CA ALA A 79 -13.53 -11.05 -4.37
C ALA A 79 -12.19 -11.72 -3.94
N TRP A 80 -11.05 -11.27 -4.49
CA TRP A 80 -9.73 -11.79 -4.13
C TRP A 80 -9.16 -11.19 -2.83
N LEU A 81 -9.71 -10.07 -2.32
CA LEU A 81 -9.24 -9.41 -1.08
C LEU A 81 -9.92 -10.04 0.13
N LYS A 82 -9.26 -11.02 0.76
CA LYS A 82 -9.85 -11.78 1.87
C LYS A 82 -9.56 -11.15 3.24
N LYS A 83 -8.41 -10.46 3.38
CA LYS A 83 -8.01 -9.84 4.63
C LYS A 83 -8.33 -8.35 4.60
N GLU A 84 -8.79 -7.82 5.74
CA GLU A 84 -9.05 -6.38 5.85
C GLU A 84 -7.80 -5.54 5.62
N ASN A 85 -6.63 -6.01 6.09
CA ASN A 85 -5.36 -5.32 5.88
C ASN A 85 -4.98 -5.20 4.40
N GLU A 86 -5.24 -6.24 3.60
CA GLU A 86 -4.97 -6.24 2.16
C GLU A 86 -5.97 -5.34 1.43
N LEU A 87 -7.20 -5.27 1.95
CA LEU A 87 -8.25 -4.44 1.41
C LEU A 87 -7.99 -2.96 1.64
N GLU A 88 -7.53 -2.59 2.83
CA GLU A 88 -7.13 -1.22 3.15
C GLU A 88 -5.95 -0.77 2.31
N ASP A 89 -4.90 -1.60 2.18
CA ASP A 89 -3.75 -1.29 1.31
C ASP A 89 -4.16 -1.04 -0.13
N TYR A 90 -5.05 -1.89 -0.65
CA TYR A 90 -5.53 -1.77 -2.01
C TYR A 90 -6.39 -0.52 -2.21
N ALA A 91 -7.28 -0.21 -1.26
CA ALA A 91 -8.10 1.00 -1.30
C ALA A 91 -7.23 2.27 -1.29
N ILE A 92 -6.22 2.34 -0.41
CA ILE A 92 -5.26 3.45 -0.36
C ILE A 92 -4.53 3.59 -1.69
N SER A 93 -4.05 2.48 -2.26
CA SER A 93 -3.39 2.49 -3.58
C SER A 93 -4.30 3.02 -4.68
N CYS A 94 -5.58 2.65 -4.68
CA CYS A 94 -6.58 3.16 -5.62
C CYS A 94 -6.80 4.67 -5.49
N VAL A 95 -6.83 5.19 -4.26
CA VAL A 95 -6.95 6.64 -3.99
C VAL A 95 -5.69 7.37 -4.46
N CYS A 96 -4.49 6.91 -4.08
CA CYS A 96 -3.22 7.50 -4.48
C CYS A 96 -3.01 7.51 -6.01
N ASN A 97 -3.51 6.49 -6.71
CA ASN A 97 -3.45 6.43 -8.17
C ASN A 97 -4.60 7.16 -8.87
N ARG A 98 -5.60 7.65 -8.12
CA ARG A 98 -6.87 8.17 -8.67
C ARG A 98 -7.59 7.18 -9.59
N SER A 99 -7.37 5.88 -9.39
CA SER A 99 -7.88 4.81 -10.25
C SER A 99 -9.41 4.75 -10.26
N TYR A 100 -10.05 5.19 -9.18
CA TYR A 100 -11.51 5.23 -9.04
C TYR A 100 -12.19 6.09 -10.09
N ARG A 101 -11.49 7.10 -10.66
CA ARG A 101 -12.02 7.95 -11.74
C ARG A 101 -12.35 7.17 -13.02
N ALA A 102 -11.72 6.00 -13.21
CA ALA A 102 -11.96 5.15 -14.37
C ALA A 102 -13.09 4.12 -14.14
N TRP A 103 -13.66 4.05 -12.92
CA TRP A 103 -14.72 3.10 -12.60
C TRP A 103 -16.06 3.61 -13.10
N LYS A 104 -16.74 2.79 -13.91
CA LYS A 104 -18.01 3.18 -14.56
C LYS A 104 -19.15 3.39 -13.57
N ASP A 105 -19.13 2.66 -12.45
CA ASP A 105 -20.20 2.62 -11.47
C ASP A 105 -19.86 3.42 -10.20
N PHE A 106 -18.84 4.29 -10.29
CA PHE A 106 -18.36 5.11 -9.17
C PHE A 106 -18.55 6.59 -9.50
N GLU A 107 -19.69 7.14 -9.10
CA GLU A 107 -19.94 8.57 -9.19
C GLU A 107 -19.37 9.27 -7.95
N TYR A 108 -18.26 9.97 -8.12
CA TYR A 108 -17.71 10.86 -7.10
C TYR A 108 -17.67 12.28 -7.67
N GLU A 109 -18.43 13.18 -7.07
CA GLU A 109 -18.32 14.61 -7.35
C GLU A 109 -17.02 15.12 -6.73
N GLU A 110 -15.97 15.23 -7.54
CA GLU A 110 -14.75 15.89 -7.10
C GLU A 110 -15.10 17.33 -6.72
N THR A 111 -15.01 17.64 -5.44
CA THR A 111 -15.07 19.02 -4.99
C THR A 111 -13.75 19.65 -5.39
N ILE A 112 -13.65 20.14 -6.63
CA ILE A 112 -12.49 20.87 -7.13
C ILE A 112 -12.41 22.18 -6.32
N ILE A 113 -11.64 22.17 -5.24
CA ILE A 113 -11.20 23.40 -4.60
C ILE A 113 -10.14 23.99 -5.53
N TRP A 114 -10.55 24.94 -6.36
CA TRP A 114 -9.63 25.80 -7.10
C TRP A 114 -8.78 26.56 -6.07
N MET A 115 -7.53 26.16 -5.91
CA MET A 115 -6.48 27.01 -5.33
C MET A 115 -5.70 27.68 -6.45
#